data_AF-A0A1H2CW86-F1
#
_entry.id   AF-A0A1H2CW86-F1
#
_cell.length_a   1.000
_cell.length_b   1.000
_cell.length_c   1.000
_cell.angle_alpha   90.00
_cell.angle_beta   90.00
_cell.angle_gamma   90.00
#
_symmetry.space_group_name_H-M   'P 1'
#
loop_
_entity.id
_entity.type
_entity.pdbx_description
1 polymer ?
#
loop_
_entity_poly.entity_id
_entity_poly.type
_entity_poly.pdbx_seq_one_letter_code
_entity_poly.pdbx_strand_id
1 'polypeptide(L)'
;MERRIPSSTQEIAGATLTISTMGGFSVEIDGRYIGFMHATHGALFNAYQRVPGERGNWLGRHSKEGAVRAIMRANGLVPTEVA
;
A
#
# COMPACT_ATOMS: atom_id res chain seq x y z
N MET A 1 15.32 -11.00 -22.25
CA MET A 1 15.81 -10.32 -21.04
C MET A 1 14.63 -10.26 -20.07
N GLU A 2 14.44 -11.30 -19.26
CA GLU A 2 13.37 -11.33 -18.26
C GLU A 2 13.65 -10.28 -17.19
N ARG A 3 12.78 -9.26 -17.10
CA ARG A 3 12.73 -8.41 -15.92
C ARG A 3 12.26 -9.29 -14.77
N ARG A 4 13.18 -9.78 -13.94
CA ARG A 4 12.84 -10.37 -12.64
C ARG A 4 12.10 -9.31 -11.83
N ILE A 5 10.78 -9.38 -11.82
CA ILE A 5 9.95 -8.69 -10.84
C ILE A 5 10.38 -9.26 -9.48
N PRO A 6 10.85 -8.45 -8.52
CA PRO A 6 11.22 -8.97 -7.21
C PRO A 6 10.00 -9.67 -6.59
N SER A 7 10.24 -10.90 -6.15
CA SER A 7 9.33 -12.02 -5.88
C SER A 7 8.39 -11.85 -4.67
N SER A 8 7.74 -10.70 -4.51
CA SER A 8 6.90 -10.43 -3.33
C SER A 8 5.73 -9.49 -3.60
N THR A 9 5.13 -9.60 -4.78
CA THR A 9 3.82 -9.01 -5.05
C THR A 9 2.78 -9.71 -4.16
N GLN A 10 2.03 -8.95 -3.35
CA GLN A 10 0.96 -9.48 -2.51
C GLN A 10 -0.35 -8.81 -2.87
N GLU A 11 -1.45 -9.56 -2.86
CA GLU A 11 -2.78 -8.97 -3.04
C GLU A 11 -3.51 -8.88 -1.69
N ILE A 12 -3.99 -7.68 -1.35
CA ILE A 12 -4.72 -7.42 -0.11
C ILE A 12 -5.89 -6.49 -0.43
N ALA A 13 -7.10 -6.90 -0.07
CA ALA A 13 -8.33 -6.10 -0.27
C ALA A 13 -8.53 -5.60 -1.71
N GLY A 14 -8.07 -6.37 -2.70
CA GLY A 14 -8.08 -6.01 -4.12
C GLY A 14 -6.89 -5.15 -4.58
N ALA A 15 -6.03 -4.71 -3.66
CA ALA A 15 -4.83 -3.94 -3.98
C ALA A 15 -3.61 -4.84 -4.19
N THR A 16 -2.83 -4.51 -5.20
CA THR A 16 -1.50 -5.09 -5.44
C THR A 16 -0.47 -4.32 -4.62
N LEU A 17 0.30 -5.05 -3.81
CA LEU A 17 1.40 -4.52 -3.01
C LEU A 17 2.72 -4.95 -3.61
N THR A 18 3.57 -3.99 -3.96
CA THR A 18 4.92 -4.26 -4.46
C THR A 18 5.95 -3.83 -3.44
N ILE A 19 6.85 -4.73 -3.05
CA ILE A 19 7.94 -4.41 -2.11
C ILE A 19 8.88 -3.38 -2.73
N SER A 20 9.11 -2.30 -1.99
CA SER A 20 10.21 -1.36 -2.20
C SER A 20 11.43 -1.83 -1.41
N THR A 21 12.62 -1.63 -1.98
CA THR A 21 13.93 -1.96 -1.38
C THR A 21 14.17 -1.29 -0.02
N MET A 22 13.39 -0.27 0.36
CA MET A 22 13.49 0.42 1.65
C MET A 22 12.58 -0.17 2.77
N GLY A 23 12.03 -1.38 2.59
CA GLY A 23 11.17 -2.02 3.62
C GLY A 23 9.74 -1.47 3.66
N GLY A 24 9.31 -0.84 2.56
CA GLY A 24 7.93 -0.39 2.35
C GLY A 24 7.24 -1.13 1.21
N PHE A 25 5.95 -0.88 1.06
CA PHE A 25 5.11 -1.40 0.00
C PHE A 25 4.51 -0.22 -0.76
N SER A 26 4.59 -0.23 -2.10
CA SER A 26 3.67 0.55 -2.92
C SER A 26 2.32 -0.17 -2.95
N VAL A 27 1.23 0.60 -2.98
CA VAL A 27 -0.14 0.09 -3.07
C VAL A 27 -0.73 0.56 -4.39
N GLU A 28 -1.13 -0.39 -5.21
CA GLU A 28 -1.66 -0.19 -6.54
C GLU A 28 -3.04 -0.85 -6.67
N ILE A 29 -3.93 -0.22 -7.42
CA ILE A 29 -5.24 -0.77 -7.82
C ILE A 29 -5.33 -0.62 -9.33
N ASP A 30 -5.57 -1.71 -10.05
CA ASP A 30 -5.70 -1.72 -11.52
C ASP A 30 -4.52 -1.00 -12.22
N GLY A 31 -3.30 -1.19 -11.71
CA GLY A 31 -2.08 -0.54 -12.21
C GLY A 31 -1.91 0.94 -11.85
N ARG A 32 -2.83 1.53 -11.07
CA ARG A 32 -2.72 2.89 -10.54
C ARG A 32 -2.10 2.88 -9.15
N TYR A 33 -0.97 3.56 -9.00
CA TYR A 33 -0.35 3.84 -7.69
C TYR A 33 -1.19 4.84 -6.89
N ILE A 34 -1.74 4.38 -5.75
CA ILE A 34 -2.69 5.14 -4.90
C ILE A 34 -2.11 5.51 -3.52
N GLY A 35 -1.02 4.89 -3.11
CA GLY A 35 -0.39 5.18 -1.82
C GLY A 35 0.72 4.20 -1.49
N PHE A 36 1.37 4.42 -0.36
CA PHE A 36 2.47 3.57 0.10
C PHE A 36 2.41 3.39 1.61
N MET A 37 3.08 2.36 2.09
CA MET A 37 3.21 2.10 3.51
C MET A 37 4.60 1.58 3.84
N HIS A 38 5.13 1.95 5.00
CA HIS A 38 6.44 1.44 5.46
C HIS A 38 6.29 0.77 6.82
N ALA A 39 7.04 -0.32 6.99
CA ALA A 39 7.03 -1.07 8.23
C ALA A 39 7.59 -0.22 9.37
N THR A 40 7.00 -0.41 10.55
CA THR A 40 7.42 0.20 11.80
C THR A 40 7.54 -0.87 12.88
N HIS A 41 7.84 -0.48 14.11
CA HIS A 41 7.95 -1.40 15.24
C HIS A 41 6.61 -2.10 15.53
N GLY A 42 6.67 -3.39 15.85
CA GLY A 42 5.52 -4.16 16.33
C GLY A 42 4.51 -4.59 15.25
N ALA A 43 4.98 -4.95 14.05
CA ALA A 43 4.14 -5.40 12.93
C ALA A 43 3.10 -4.37 12.42
N LEU A 44 3.34 -3.09 12.71
CA LEU A 44 2.52 -1.98 12.27
C LEU A 44 3.15 -1.26 11.08
N PHE A 45 2.31 -0.61 10.29
CA PHE A 45 2.67 0.13 9.09
C PHE A 45 2.19 1.57 9.19
N ASN A 46 3.06 2.52 8.87
CA ASN A 46 2.63 3.89 8.62
C ASN A 46 2.07 3.95 7.18
N ALA A 47 0.83 4.40 7.04
CA ALA A 47 0.12 4.47 5.77
C ALA A 47 0.09 5.89 5.20
N TYR A 48 0.23 6.02 3.89
CA TYR A 48 0.24 7.31 3.19
C TYR A 48 -0.57 7.24 1.91
N GLN A 49 -1.47 8.21 1.73
CA GLN A 49 -2.11 8.46 0.44
C GLN A 49 -1.11 9.09 -0.51
N ARG A 50 -1.08 8.64 -1.76
CA ARG A 50 -0.30 9.30 -2.80
C ARG A 50 -0.93 10.63 -3.17
N VAL A 51 -0.14 11.69 -3.10
CA VAL A 51 -0.46 13.02 -3.63
C VAL A 51 0.63 13.38 -4.65
N PRO A 52 0.30 13.54 -5.94
CA PRO A 52 1.30 13.88 -6.95
C PRO A 52 2.04 15.18 -6.60
N GLY A 53 3.38 15.15 -6.66
CA GLY A 53 4.22 16.31 -6.33
C GLY A 53 4.52 16.50 -4.84
N GLU A 54 3.94 15.68 -3.97
CA GLU A 54 4.14 15.77 -2.52
C GLU A 54 4.67 14.46 -1.93
N ARG A 55 5.03 14.51 -0.65
CA ARG A 55 5.48 13.32 0.12
C ARG A 55 4.32 12.37 0.47
N GLY A 56 3.08 12.74 0.17
CA GLY A 56 1.86 11.98 0.46
C GLY A 56 1.24 12.35 1.81
N ASN A 57 -0.09 12.19 1.91
CA ASN A 57 -0.84 12.49 3.14
C ASN A 57 -0.75 11.31 4.10
N TRP A 58 -0.31 11.55 5.33
CA TRP A 58 -0.26 10.53 6.36
C TRP A 58 -1.66 10.12 6.83
N LEU A 59 -1.94 8.82 6.86
CA LEU A 59 -3.24 8.24 7.20
C LEU A 59 -3.23 7.51 8.56
N GLY A 60 -2.12 7.61 9.30
CA GLY A 60 -1.95 6.95 10.59
C GLY A 60 -1.11 5.69 10.53
N ARG A 61 -1.11 4.96 11.66
CA ARG A 61 -0.41 3.69 11.84
C ARG A 61 -1.42 2.57 12.03
N HIS A 62 -1.28 1.50 11.25
CA HIS A 62 -2.26 0.42 11.15
C HIS A 62 -1.57 -0.94 11.08
N SER A 63 -2.34 -2.02 11.21
CA SER A 63 -1.91 -3.33 10.71
C SER A 63 -1.66 -3.26 9.19
N LYS A 64 -0.99 -4.25 8.61
CA LYS A 64 -0.72 -4.29 7.17
C LYS A 64 -2.00 -4.14 6.34
N GLU A 65 -3.03 -4.92 6.66
CA GLU A 65 -4.31 -4.85 5.98
C GLU A 65 -5.05 -3.54 6.26
N GLY A 66 -5.02 -3.06 7.51
CA GLY A 66 -5.63 -1.77 7.87
C GLY A 66 -5.01 -0.60 7.11
N ALA A 67 -3.71 -0.62 6.87
CA ALA A 67 -3.00 0.39 6.09
C ALA A 67 -3.48 0.41 4.63
N VAL A 68 -3.64 -0.75 4.00
CA VAL A 68 -4.17 -0.87 2.63
C VAL A 68 -5.60 -0.32 2.56
N ARG A 69 -6.47 -0.73 3.50
CA ARG A 69 -7.86 -0.25 3.56
C ARG A 69 -7.93 1.27 3.79
N ALA A 70 -7.06 1.83 4.63
CA ALA A 70 -6.98 3.27 4.87
C ALA A 70 -6.58 4.03 3.59
N ILE A 71 -5.56 3.53 2.87
CA ILE A 71 -5.11 4.11 1.60
C ILE A 71 -6.23 4.06 0.55
N MET A 72 -6.96 2.96 0.44
CA MET A 72 -8.09 2.83 -0.48
C MET A 72 -9.20 3.84 -0.16
N ARG A 73 -9.62 3.92 1.12
CA ARG A 73 -10.65 4.87 1.57
C ARG A 73 -10.27 6.32 1.30
N ALA A 74 -9.01 6.69 1.54
CA ALA A 74 -8.51 8.04 1.25
C ALA A 74 -8.58 8.40 -0.25
N ASN A 75 -8.57 7.40 -1.13
CA ASN A 75 -8.73 7.55 -2.58
C ASN A 75 -10.18 7.33 -3.07
N GLY A 76 -11.16 7.25 -2.17
CA GLY A 76 -12.56 7.03 -2.51
C GLY A 76 -12.87 5.62 -3.03
N LEU A 77 -11.98 4.65 -2.79
CA LEU A 77 -12.14 3.25 -3.20
C LEU A 77 -12.79 2.45 -2.06
N VAL A 78 -13.69 1.54 -2.41
CA VAL A 78 -14.31 0.61 -1.46
C VAL A 78 -13.37 -0.59 -1.32
N PRO A 79 -12.78 -0.84 -0.14
CA PRO A 79 -11.94 -2.02 0.06
C PRO A 79 -12.79 -3.28 0.02
N THR A 80 -12.33 -4.32 -0.66
CA THR A 80 -13.05 -5.61 -0.67
C THR A 80 -13.07 -6.17 0.76
N GLU A 81 -14.25 -6.46 1.30
CA GLU A 81 -14.37 -7.19 2.56
C GLU A 81 -14.10 -8.67 2.27
N VAL A 82 -13.14 -9.25 2.98
CA VAL A 82 -12.99 -10.71 3.02
C VAL A 82 -13.95 -11.18 4.11
N ALA A 83 -14.97 -11.92 3.69
CA ALA A 83 -15.96 -12.54 4.56
C ALA A 83 -15.34 -13.59 5.49
#